data_AF-A0A7V9ZN36-F1
#
_entry.id   AF-A0A7V9ZN36-F1
#
_cell.length_a   1.000
_cell.length_b   1.000
_cell.length_c   1.000
_cell.angle_alpha   90.00
_cell.angle_beta   90.00
_cell.angle_gamma   90.00
#
_symmetry.space_group_name_H-M   'P 1'
#
loop_
_entity.id
_entity.type
_entity.pdbx_description
1 polymer ?
#
loop_
_entity_poly.entity_id
_entity_poly.type
_entity_poly.pdbx_seq_one_letter_code
_entity_poly.pdbx_strand_id
1 'polypeptide(L)'
;MKKVYKFLGAGLLVALTTGVAFAQGPRATAKDTTQPAGITVPKPAPAPQTFKAKYEGGIFGYNKKQDGTLSFDDANNRLVFRNKEQKEVLSIPYTAVVGAYGDTKAGRPKAAQVIGALPLPYGANMLSWLARKKYRFLTLQFNDVDTNARGLTSFKVDTKELLNSVLYTLAEKAELEARGDGFIRRKVMNVPAPEM
;
A
#
# COMPACT_ATOMS: atom_id res chain seq x y z
N MET A 1 53.66 43.38 0.47
CA MET A 1 54.53 42.85 1.55
C MET A 1 53.79 41.69 2.23
N LYS A 2 54.33 40.47 2.13
CA LYS A 2 53.85 39.25 2.79
C LYS A 2 54.84 38.92 3.91
N LYS A 3 54.35 38.50 5.09
CA LYS A 3 54.89 37.42 5.97
C LYS A 3 54.18 37.45 7.33
N VAL A 4 53.52 36.34 7.72
CA VAL A 4 53.89 35.40 8.82
C VAL A 4 53.09 35.77 10.10
N TYR A 5 52.33 34.88 10.75
CA TYR A 5 52.79 33.77 11.59
C TYR A 5 51.78 32.60 11.64
N LYS A 6 52.30 31.38 11.57
CA LYS A 6 51.69 30.18 12.16
C LYS A 6 52.42 29.89 13.47
N PHE A 7 51.68 29.53 14.52
CA PHE A 7 51.83 28.31 15.35
C PHE A 7 51.36 28.54 16.79
N LEU A 8 50.94 27.42 17.39
CA LEU A 8 50.83 27.12 18.82
C LEU A 8 49.55 27.55 19.55
N GLY A 9 48.61 26.61 19.60
CA GLY A 9 47.57 26.53 20.62
C GLY A 9 47.22 25.06 20.84
N ALA A 10 48.08 24.34 21.55
CA ALA A 10 47.81 23.01 22.07
C ALA A 10 46.95 23.14 23.34
N GLY A 11 45.96 22.25 23.49
CA GLY A 11 45.33 21.98 24.78
C GLY A 11 43.82 22.19 24.81
N LEU A 12 43.06 21.13 24.50
CA LEU A 12 42.00 20.57 25.36
C LEU A 12 41.33 19.41 24.60
N LEU A 13 41.78 18.18 24.83
CA LEU A 13 41.08 16.99 24.30
C LEU A 13 41.19 15.85 25.32
N VAL A 14 40.61 16.10 26.49
CA VAL A 14 40.30 15.07 27.49
C VAL A 14 38.99 15.47 28.15
N ALA A 15 37.87 14.89 27.70
CA ALA A 15 36.68 14.64 28.53
C ALA A 15 35.60 13.93 27.69
N LEU A 16 34.96 12.94 28.33
CA LEU A 16 33.65 12.34 28.00
C LEU A 16 33.62 11.22 26.96
N THR A 17 34.04 10.02 27.37
CA THR A 17 33.36 8.78 26.96
C THR A 17 33.19 7.85 28.16
N THR A 18 32.15 8.10 28.96
CA THR A 18 31.65 7.14 29.97
C THR A 18 30.16 6.90 29.72
N GLY A 19 29.82 5.62 29.49
CA GLY A 19 28.49 5.05 29.68
C GLY A 19 27.52 5.14 28.50
N VAL A 20 27.28 4.02 27.81
CA VAL A 20 26.08 3.18 28.06
C VAL A 20 26.38 1.75 27.57
N ALA A 21 26.47 0.79 28.48
CA ALA A 21 26.39 -0.62 28.14
C ALA A 21 24.91 -0.94 27.88
N PHE A 22 24.55 -1.27 26.64
CA PHE A 22 23.26 -1.89 26.37
C PHE A 22 23.31 -3.32 26.90
N ALA A 23 22.63 -3.56 28.02
CA ALA A 23 22.29 -4.90 28.46
C ALA A 23 21.46 -5.57 27.35
N GLN A 24 22.07 -6.46 26.58
CA GLN A 24 21.34 -7.44 25.79
C GLN A 24 20.78 -8.47 26.77
N GLY A 25 19.57 -8.22 27.27
CA GLY A 25 18.81 -9.25 27.99
C GLY A 25 18.50 -10.40 27.02
N PRO A 26 18.76 -11.67 27.38
CA PRO A 26 18.35 -12.80 26.57
C PRO A 26 16.82 -12.77 26.42
N ARG A 27 16.32 -12.69 25.19
CA ARG A 27 14.90 -12.95 24.94
C ARG A 27 14.64 -14.42 25.23
N ALA A 28 13.96 -14.68 26.34
CA ALA A 28 13.33 -15.96 26.59
C ALA A 28 12.40 -16.28 25.42
N THR A 29 12.63 -17.40 24.74
CA THR A 29 11.65 -18.03 23.87
C THR A 29 10.55 -18.63 24.75
N ALA A 30 9.63 -17.78 25.20
CA ALA A 30 8.34 -18.24 25.67
C ALA A 30 7.54 -18.65 24.43
N LYS A 31 7.33 -19.96 24.26
CA LYS A 31 6.21 -20.51 23.50
C LYS A 31 4.93 -20.10 24.22
N ASP A 32 4.46 -18.88 23.98
CA ASP A 32 3.08 -18.50 24.28
C ASP A 32 2.33 -18.37 22.97
N THR A 33 1.53 -19.40 22.71
CA THR A 33 0.40 -19.38 21.80
C THR A 33 -0.62 -18.39 22.37
N THR A 34 -0.34 -17.10 22.23
CA THR A 34 -1.32 -16.05 22.49
C THR A 34 -1.29 -15.14 21.28
N GLN A 35 -2.06 -15.57 20.28
CA GLN A 35 -2.60 -14.69 19.26
C GLN A 35 -3.11 -13.42 19.98
N PRO A 36 -2.58 -12.22 19.69
CA PRO A 36 -3.12 -11.02 20.30
C PRO A 36 -4.60 -10.96 19.93
N ALA A 37 -5.44 -10.95 20.96
CA ALA A 37 -6.88 -10.77 20.86
C ALA A 37 -7.13 -9.62 19.89
N GLY A 38 -7.86 -9.92 18.81
CA GLY A 38 -8.11 -9.00 17.74
C GLY A 38 -8.68 -7.70 18.31
N ILE A 39 -8.02 -6.60 17.99
CA ILE A 39 -8.67 -5.30 18.00
C ILE A 39 -9.82 -5.47 17.02
N THR A 40 -11.05 -5.67 17.51
CA THR A 40 -12.25 -5.57 16.68
C THR A 40 -12.37 -4.12 16.26
N VAL A 41 -11.62 -3.75 15.23
CA VAL A 41 -11.82 -2.51 14.50
C VAL A 41 -13.27 -2.56 14.04
N PRO A 42 -14.10 -1.54 14.35
CA PRO A 42 -15.50 -1.54 13.95
C PRO A 42 -15.58 -1.81 12.45
N LYS A 43 -16.40 -2.81 12.08
CA LYS A 43 -16.64 -3.21 10.69
C LYS A 43 -16.99 -1.94 9.90
N PRO A 44 -16.20 -1.56 8.87
CA PRO A 44 -16.52 -0.42 8.04
C PRO A 44 -17.92 -0.57 7.43
N ALA A 45 -18.55 0.57 7.09
CA ALA A 45 -19.78 0.52 6.32
C ALA A 45 -19.56 -0.31 5.03
N PRO A 46 -20.57 -1.07 4.57
CA PRO A 46 -20.46 -1.84 3.33
C PRO A 46 -20.05 -0.93 2.16
N ALA A 47 -19.14 -1.40 1.32
CA ALA A 47 -18.76 -0.67 0.13
C ALA A 47 -19.98 -0.51 -0.81
N PRO A 48 -20.09 0.63 -1.53
CA PRO A 48 -21.04 0.73 -2.62
C PRO A 48 -20.74 -0.31 -3.70
N GLN A 49 -21.78 -0.83 -4.35
CA GLN A 49 -21.65 -1.86 -5.38
C GLN A 49 -20.73 -1.44 -6.54
N THR A 50 -20.75 -0.16 -6.89
CA THR A 50 -19.90 0.43 -7.93
C THR A 50 -19.35 1.76 -7.43
N PHE A 51 -18.07 1.99 -7.69
CA PHE A 51 -17.39 3.23 -7.29
C PHE A 51 -16.36 3.66 -8.31
N LYS A 52 -16.00 4.94 -8.28
CA LYS A 52 -14.95 5.49 -9.13
C LYS A 52 -13.59 5.00 -8.65
N ALA A 53 -12.81 4.50 -9.59
CA ALA A 53 -11.45 4.07 -9.34
C ALA A 53 -10.60 4.35 -10.57
N LYS A 54 -9.30 4.52 -10.38
CA LYS A 54 -8.35 4.65 -11.48
C LYS A 54 -7.44 3.44 -11.48
N TYR A 55 -7.42 2.72 -12.60
CA TYR A 55 -6.48 1.63 -12.80
C TYR A 55 -5.07 2.19 -12.96
N GLU A 56 -4.13 1.67 -12.17
CA GLU A 56 -2.74 2.13 -12.10
C GLU A 56 -1.75 1.13 -12.73
N GLY A 57 -2.23 -0.03 -13.20
CA GLY A 57 -1.41 -1.05 -13.84
C GLY A 57 -1.35 -2.34 -13.02
N GLY A 58 -0.56 -3.29 -13.53
CA GLY A 58 -0.23 -4.52 -12.81
C GLY A 58 -0.75 -5.82 -13.43
N ILE A 59 -1.51 -5.72 -14.52
CA ILE A 59 -2.01 -6.87 -15.27
C ILE A 59 -1.32 -6.94 -16.61
N PHE A 60 -0.85 -8.14 -16.95
CA PHE A 60 -0.22 -8.41 -18.23
C PHE A 60 -1.16 -8.04 -19.39
N GLY A 61 -0.65 -7.31 -20.38
CA GLY A 61 -1.45 -6.80 -21.50
C GLY A 61 -2.19 -5.48 -21.25
N TYR A 62 -2.28 -5.01 -20.00
CA TYR A 62 -2.96 -3.75 -19.65
C TYR A 62 -2.03 -2.79 -18.92
N ASN A 63 -1.23 -2.05 -19.69
CA ASN A 63 -0.24 -1.10 -19.14
C ASN A 63 -0.74 0.35 -19.06
N LYS A 64 -1.91 0.65 -19.63
CA LYS A 64 -2.44 2.02 -19.68
C LYS A 64 -3.18 2.34 -18.39
N LYS A 65 -2.68 3.35 -17.68
CA LYS A 65 -3.39 3.93 -16.54
C LYS A 65 -4.61 4.68 -17.03
N GLN A 66 -5.78 4.36 -16.49
CA GLN A 66 -7.03 4.95 -16.94
C GLN A 66 -8.04 5.08 -15.80
N ASP A 67 -8.81 6.15 -15.83
CA ASP A 67 -9.91 6.31 -14.87
C ASP A 67 -11.11 5.50 -15.35
N GLY A 68 -11.91 5.02 -14.41
CA GLY A 68 -13.06 4.19 -14.70
C GLY A 68 -13.89 3.95 -13.45
N THR A 69 -14.60 2.84 -13.46
CA THR A 69 -15.42 2.37 -12.34
C THR A 69 -15.03 0.95 -11.99
N LEU A 70 -14.95 0.67 -10.70
CA LEU A 70 -14.80 -0.68 -10.17
C LEU A 70 -16.15 -1.10 -9.59
N SER A 71 -16.61 -2.28 -9.97
CA SER A 71 -17.90 -2.84 -9.59
C SER A 71 -17.69 -4.22 -8.97
N PHE A 72 -18.35 -4.45 -7.84
CA PHE A 72 -18.60 -5.79 -7.35
C PHE A 72 -19.70 -6.40 -8.21
N ASP A 73 -19.40 -7.46 -8.95
CA ASP A 73 -20.37 -8.20 -9.75
C ASP A 73 -20.68 -9.51 -9.03
N ASP A 74 -21.61 -9.41 -8.08
CA ASP A 74 -21.97 -10.52 -7.19
C ASP A 74 -22.76 -11.62 -7.91
N ALA A 75 -23.43 -11.28 -9.01
CA ALA A 75 -24.10 -12.26 -9.85
C ALA A 75 -23.11 -13.24 -10.50
N ASN A 76 -21.90 -12.76 -10.81
CA ASN A 76 -20.84 -13.54 -11.46
C ASN A 76 -19.61 -13.77 -10.55
N ASN A 77 -19.73 -13.49 -9.24
CA ASN A 77 -18.67 -13.65 -8.24
C ASN A 77 -17.31 -13.06 -8.64
N ARG A 78 -17.32 -11.83 -9.17
CA ARG A 78 -16.11 -11.19 -9.71
C ARG A 78 -16.06 -9.69 -9.49
N LEU A 79 -14.85 -9.14 -9.49
CA LEU A 79 -14.58 -7.72 -9.49
C LEU A 79 -14.35 -7.25 -10.92
N VAL A 80 -15.14 -6.28 -11.38
CA VAL A 80 -15.10 -5.79 -12.75
C VAL A 80 -14.63 -4.35 -12.79
N PHE A 81 -13.65 -4.05 -13.63
CA PHE A 81 -13.23 -2.70 -13.94
C PHE A 81 -13.70 -2.29 -15.34
N ARG A 82 -14.47 -1.20 -15.40
CA ARG A 82 -14.95 -0.58 -16.64
C ARG A 82 -14.24 0.74 -16.88
N ASN A 83 -13.90 1.02 -18.13
CA ASN A 83 -13.32 2.32 -18.51
C ASN A 83 -14.40 3.43 -18.51
N LYS A 84 -14.01 4.66 -18.88
CA LYS A 84 -14.95 5.79 -19.01
C LYS A 84 -16.08 5.55 -20.03
N GLU A 85 -15.85 4.68 -21.01
CA GLU A 85 -16.82 4.30 -22.04
C GLU A 85 -17.73 3.15 -21.59
N GLN A 86 -17.67 2.76 -20.30
CA GLN A 86 -18.38 1.61 -19.72
C GLN A 86 -18.01 0.26 -20.34
N LYS A 87 -16.93 0.20 -21.12
CA LYS A 87 -16.40 -1.05 -21.64
C LYS A 87 -15.66 -1.80 -20.53
N GLU A 88 -15.98 -3.07 -20.36
CA GLU A 88 -15.25 -3.96 -19.46
C GLU A 88 -13.82 -4.13 -19.96
N VAL A 89 -12.87 -3.80 -19.11
CA VAL A 89 -11.44 -3.90 -19.40
C VAL A 89 -10.81 -5.05 -18.64
N LEU A 90 -11.32 -5.33 -17.44
CA LEU A 90 -10.78 -6.34 -16.56
C LEU A 90 -11.89 -6.97 -15.73
N SER A 91 -11.81 -8.30 -15.62
CA SER A 91 -12.61 -9.14 -14.73
C SER A 91 -11.65 -9.94 -13.85
N ILE A 92 -11.79 -9.87 -12.53
CA ILE A 92 -11.04 -10.69 -11.57
C ILE A 92 -12.05 -11.48 -10.73
N PRO A 93 -12.13 -12.81 -10.86
CA PRO A 93 -12.96 -13.64 -9.98
C PRO A 93 -12.56 -13.47 -8.51
N TYR A 94 -13.53 -13.45 -7.58
CA TYR A 94 -13.22 -13.36 -6.16
C TYR A 94 -12.37 -14.56 -5.67
N THR A 95 -12.59 -15.73 -6.27
CA THR A 95 -11.81 -16.95 -6.02
C THR A 95 -10.35 -16.84 -6.43
N ALA A 96 -10.04 -16.01 -7.43
CA ALA A 96 -8.68 -15.77 -7.88
C ALA A 96 -7.95 -14.75 -7.00
N VAL A 97 -8.64 -13.99 -6.15
CA VAL A 97 -7.99 -13.03 -5.25
C VAL A 97 -7.30 -13.79 -4.12
N VAL A 98 -5.97 -13.67 -4.07
CA VAL A 98 -5.14 -14.29 -3.02
C VAL A 98 -4.73 -13.29 -1.96
N GLY A 99 -4.78 -11.99 -2.26
CA GLY A 99 -4.53 -10.97 -1.26
C GLY A 99 -5.04 -9.60 -1.68
N ALA A 100 -5.39 -8.77 -0.70
CA ALA A 100 -5.85 -7.41 -0.88
C ALA A 100 -5.29 -6.53 0.23
N TYR A 101 -4.71 -5.39 -0.12
CA TYR A 101 -4.20 -4.44 0.86
C TYR A 101 -4.37 -2.99 0.40
N GLY A 102 -4.49 -2.10 1.39
CA GLY A 102 -4.62 -0.67 1.19
C GLY A 102 -3.27 0.00 1.38
N ASP A 103 -2.85 0.82 0.42
CA ASP A 103 -1.64 1.63 0.51
C ASP A 103 -1.99 3.12 0.41
N THR A 104 -1.22 3.98 1.09
CA THR A 104 -1.34 5.44 1.01
C THR A 104 0.00 6.05 0.68
N LYS A 105 0.14 6.58 -0.54
CA LYS A 105 1.36 7.28 -0.99
C LYS A 105 1.14 8.78 -1.02
N ALA A 106 2.02 9.54 -0.36
CA ALA A 106 2.04 10.99 -0.47
C ALA A 106 2.86 11.41 -1.69
N GLY A 107 2.26 12.16 -2.61
CA GLY A 107 2.93 12.66 -3.81
C GLY A 107 2.57 14.11 -4.11
N ARG A 108 3.42 14.81 -4.88
CA ARG A 108 3.09 16.15 -5.35
C ARG A 108 1.99 16.07 -6.42
N PRO A 109 0.97 16.94 -6.39
CA PRO A 109 0.00 17.02 -7.47
C PRO A 109 0.66 17.59 -8.73
N LYS A 110 0.21 17.15 -9.91
CA LYS A 110 0.76 17.61 -11.20
C LYS A 110 0.72 19.14 -11.34
N ALA A 111 -0.37 19.77 -10.90
CA ALA A 111 -0.48 21.23 -10.91
C ALA A 111 0.63 21.92 -10.09
N ALA A 112 0.94 21.40 -8.89
CA ALA A 112 2.01 21.94 -8.07
C ALA A 112 3.42 21.61 -8.61
N GLN A 113 3.57 20.50 -9.35
CA GLN A 113 4.81 20.22 -10.08
C GLN A 113 5.04 21.24 -11.20
N VAL A 114 3.99 21.59 -11.95
CA VAL A 114 4.07 22.58 -13.03
C VAL A 114 4.33 23.98 -12.47
N ILE A 115 3.58 24.41 -11.45
CA ILE A 115 3.77 25.74 -10.83
C ILE A 115 5.11 25.83 -10.10
N GLY A 116 5.54 24.77 -9.42
CA GLY A 116 6.84 24.70 -8.77
C GLY A 116 8.02 24.79 -9.74
N ALA A 117 7.83 24.43 -11.02
CA ALA A 117 8.85 24.52 -12.06
C ALA A 117 8.93 25.92 -12.71
N LEU A 118 7.95 26.80 -12.48
CA LEU A 118 7.97 28.16 -13.02
C LEU A 118 8.80 29.09 -12.10
N PRO A 119 9.70 29.92 -12.66
CA PRO A 119 10.41 30.94 -11.90
C PRO A 119 9.48 32.14 -11.64
N LEU A 120 8.61 32.01 -10.62
CA LEU A 120 7.74 33.11 -10.20
C LEU A 120 8.51 34.10 -9.32
N PRO A 121 8.28 35.42 -9.48
CA PRO A 121 8.96 36.42 -8.66
C PRO A 121 8.63 36.25 -7.18
N TYR A 122 9.55 36.69 -6.33
CA TYR A 122 9.43 36.64 -4.86
C TYR A 122 9.24 35.24 -4.25
N GLY A 123 9.66 34.17 -4.96
CA GLY A 123 9.62 32.81 -4.43
C GLY A 123 8.20 32.25 -4.26
N ALA A 124 7.20 32.81 -4.94
CA ALA A 124 5.81 32.33 -4.87
C ALA A 124 5.65 30.85 -5.30
N ASN A 125 6.57 30.32 -6.10
CA ASN A 125 6.64 28.91 -6.48
C ASN A 125 7.01 27.98 -5.30
N MET A 126 7.60 28.50 -4.22
CA MET A 126 8.04 27.73 -3.05
C MET A 126 6.85 27.11 -2.29
N LEU A 127 5.68 27.75 -2.29
CA LEU A 127 4.47 27.18 -1.69
C LEU A 127 4.00 25.92 -2.42
N SER A 128 4.23 25.83 -3.73
CA SER A 128 3.89 24.64 -4.53
C SER A 128 4.79 23.44 -4.22
N TRP A 129 6.02 23.67 -3.74
CA TRP A 129 6.91 22.58 -3.30
C TRP A 129 6.35 21.83 -2.08
N LEU A 130 5.70 22.55 -1.15
CA LEU A 130 5.15 21.99 0.08
C LEU A 130 3.81 21.26 -0.14
N ALA A 131 3.13 21.49 -1.26
CA ALA A 131 1.86 20.85 -1.57
C ALA A 131 2.04 19.33 -1.76
N ARG A 132 1.60 18.54 -0.77
CA ARG A 132 1.53 17.07 -0.85
C ARG A 132 0.08 16.61 -0.85
N LYS A 133 -0.26 15.75 -1.81
CA LYS A 133 -1.56 15.08 -1.86
C LYS A 133 -1.37 13.61 -1.49
N LYS A 134 -2.23 13.09 -0.63
CA LYS A 134 -2.27 11.66 -0.29
C LYS A 134 -3.11 10.94 -1.34
N TYR A 135 -2.51 9.96 -1.99
CA TYR A 135 -3.15 9.05 -2.91
C TYR A 135 -3.30 7.69 -2.26
N ARG A 136 -4.46 7.07 -2.44
CA ARG A 136 -4.83 5.82 -1.80
C ARG A 136 -4.97 4.76 -2.87
N PHE A 137 -4.40 3.60 -2.65
CA PHE A 137 -4.36 2.52 -3.61
C PHE A 137 -4.89 1.25 -2.96
N LEU A 138 -5.88 0.64 -3.60
CA LEU A 138 -6.24 -0.75 -3.39
C LEU A 138 -5.32 -1.59 -4.26
N THR A 139 -4.50 -2.43 -3.65
CA THR A 139 -3.67 -3.37 -4.40
C THR A 139 -4.17 -4.79 -4.19
N LEU A 140 -4.39 -5.50 -5.29
CA LEU A 140 -4.92 -6.84 -5.31
C LEU A 140 -3.89 -7.77 -5.92
N GLN A 141 -3.58 -8.83 -5.20
CA GLN A 141 -2.84 -9.96 -5.71
C GLN A 141 -3.84 -11.02 -6.14
N PHE A 142 -3.70 -11.49 -7.37
CA PHE A 142 -4.55 -12.55 -7.90
C PHE A 142 -3.72 -13.68 -8.51
N ASN A 143 -4.27 -14.87 -8.42
CA ASN A 143 -3.77 -16.09 -9.01
C ASN A 143 -4.98 -16.90 -9.45
N ASP A 144 -5.27 -16.86 -10.74
CA ASP A 144 -6.33 -17.63 -11.36
C ASP A 144 -5.78 -18.99 -11.78
N VAL A 145 -6.37 -20.06 -11.25
CA VAL A 145 -5.96 -21.45 -11.51
C VAL A 145 -6.40 -21.89 -12.91
N ASP A 146 -7.53 -21.38 -13.40
CA ASP A 146 -8.13 -21.82 -14.66
C ASP A 146 -7.37 -21.24 -15.85
N THR A 147 -6.94 -19.98 -15.74
CA THR A 147 -6.21 -19.28 -16.80
C THR A 147 -4.70 -19.24 -16.58
N ASN A 148 -4.21 -19.75 -15.44
CA ASN A 148 -2.84 -19.56 -14.95
C ASN A 148 -2.39 -18.09 -14.86
N ALA A 149 -3.33 -17.14 -14.90
CA ALA A 149 -3.03 -15.72 -14.83
C ALA A 149 -2.65 -15.33 -13.39
N ARG A 150 -1.47 -14.74 -13.24
CA ARG A 150 -0.96 -14.25 -11.95
C ARG A 150 -0.55 -12.81 -12.08
N GLY A 151 -0.85 -12.01 -11.08
CA GLY A 151 -0.48 -10.61 -11.11
C GLY A 151 -0.78 -9.86 -9.83
N LEU A 152 -0.31 -8.62 -9.82
CA LEU A 152 -0.53 -7.66 -8.76
C LEU A 152 -1.08 -6.39 -9.40
N THR A 153 -2.37 -6.14 -9.25
CA THR A 153 -3.04 -4.97 -9.82
C THR A 153 -3.26 -3.90 -8.77
N SER A 154 -3.17 -2.62 -9.16
CA SER A 154 -3.43 -1.50 -8.27
C SER A 154 -4.52 -0.58 -8.82
N PHE A 155 -5.44 -0.18 -7.95
CA PHE A 155 -6.49 0.79 -8.22
C PHE A 155 -6.37 1.95 -7.27
N LYS A 156 -6.28 3.16 -7.80
CA LYS A 156 -6.36 4.38 -7.01
C LYS A 156 -7.80 4.66 -6.64
N VAL A 157 -8.04 4.89 -5.35
CA VAL A 157 -9.34 5.18 -4.75
C VAL A 157 -9.30 6.58 -4.14
N ASP A 158 -10.43 7.30 -4.16
CA ASP A 158 -10.46 8.71 -3.78
C ASP A 158 -10.34 8.93 -2.25
N THR A 159 -11.14 8.20 -1.46
CA THR A 159 -11.24 8.41 -0.01
C THR A 159 -10.73 7.23 0.81
N LYS A 160 -10.30 7.50 2.05
CA LYS A 160 -9.81 6.45 2.97
C LYS A 160 -10.94 5.52 3.40
N GLU A 161 -12.09 6.11 3.70
CA GLU A 161 -13.29 5.38 4.10
C GLU A 161 -13.75 4.44 2.99
N LEU A 162 -13.76 4.90 1.74
CA LEU A 162 -14.09 4.06 0.60
C LEU A 162 -13.06 2.93 0.42
N LEU A 163 -11.77 3.23 0.50
CA LEU A 163 -10.73 2.19 0.43
C LEU A 163 -10.93 1.12 1.51
N ASN A 164 -11.13 1.52 2.75
CA ASN A 164 -11.33 0.59 3.87
C ASN A 164 -12.60 -0.25 3.69
N SER A 165 -13.69 0.39 3.25
CA SER A 165 -14.98 -0.28 3.00
C SER A 165 -14.84 -1.30 1.88
N VAL A 166 -14.23 -0.90 0.75
CA VAL A 166 -13.99 -1.75 -0.42
C VAL A 166 -13.11 -2.93 -0.07
N LEU A 167 -12.03 -2.68 0.66
CA LEU A 167 -11.07 -3.70 1.06
C LEU A 167 -11.72 -4.73 2.01
N TYR A 168 -12.53 -4.27 2.96
CA TYR A 168 -13.27 -5.15 3.87
C TYR A 168 -14.34 -5.96 3.12
N THR A 169 -15.16 -5.32 2.29
CA THR A 169 -16.18 -5.99 1.48
C THR A 169 -15.56 -6.99 0.49
N LEU A 170 -14.42 -6.65 -0.11
CA LEU A 170 -13.69 -7.58 -0.97
C LEU A 170 -13.15 -8.77 -0.19
N ALA A 171 -12.62 -8.55 1.02
CA ALA A 171 -12.15 -9.62 1.87
C ALA A 171 -13.27 -10.59 2.28
N GLU A 172 -14.45 -10.08 2.61
CA GLU A 172 -15.63 -10.92 2.90
C GLU A 172 -16.04 -11.75 1.67
N LYS A 173 -16.14 -11.12 0.50
CA LYS A 173 -16.56 -11.79 -0.75
C LYS A 173 -15.53 -12.79 -1.29
N ALA A 174 -14.25 -12.55 -1.04
CA ALA A 174 -13.14 -13.40 -1.47
C ALA A 174 -12.63 -14.32 -0.36
N GLU A 175 -13.33 -14.41 0.78
CA GLU A 175 -12.99 -15.27 1.93
C GLU A 175 -11.53 -15.11 2.39
N LEU A 176 -11.07 -13.85 2.44
CA LEU A 176 -9.70 -13.53 2.85
C LEU A 176 -9.62 -13.35 4.37
N GLU A 177 -8.49 -13.75 4.95
CA GLU A 177 -8.22 -13.55 6.36
C GLU A 177 -7.39 -12.29 6.60
N ALA A 178 -7.72 -11.56 7.67
CA ALA A 178 -6.93 -10.42 8.09
C ALA A 178 -5.50 -10.85 8.49
N ARG A 179 -4.50 -10.21 7.88
CA ARG A 179 -3.06 -10.42 8.14
C ARG A 179 -2.37 -9.06 8.15
N GLY A 180 -2.19 -8.50 9.34
CA GLY A 180 -1.66 -7.14 9.51
C GLY A 180 -2.64 -6.10 8.93
N ASP A 181 -2.13 -5.20 8.11
CA ASP A 181 -2.92 -4.14 7.44
C ASP A 181 -3.62 -4.60 6.15
N GLY A 182 -3.47 -5.87 5.78
CA GLY A 182 -4.04 -6.46 4.57
C GLY A 182 -4.81 -7.74 4.85
N PHE A 183 -5.33 -8.34 3.78
CA PHE A 183 -6.09 -9.57 3.81
C PHE A 183 -5.45 -10.57 2.83
N ILE A 184 -5.32 -11.82 3.26
CA ILE A 184 -4.64 -12.87 2.50
C ILE A 184 -5.48 -14.15 2.57
N ARG A 185 -5.56 -14.85 1.44
CA ARG A 185 -6.19 -16.18 1.37
C ARG A 185 -5.31 -17.21 2.06
N ARG A 186 -5.89 -17.97 3.00
CA ARG A 186 -5.17 -19.07 3.64
C ARG A 186 -4.80 -20.12 2.59
N LYS A 187 -3.51 -20.43 2.45
CA LYS A 187 -3.08 -21.57 1.63
C LYS A 187 -3.40 -22.83 2.42
N VAL A 188 -4.35 -23.64 1.94
CA VAL A 188 -4.56 -24.98 2.47
C VAL A 188 -3.31 -25.78 2.08
N MET A 189 -2.41 -26.03 3.03
CA MET A 189 -1.32 -26.97 2.80
C MET A 189 -1.95 -28.35 2.74
N ASN A 190 -1.99 -28.94 1.55
CA ASN A 190 -2.30 -30.35 1.41
C ASN A 190 -1.11 -31.12 2.00
N VAL A 191 -1.19 -31.46 3.28
CA VAL A 191 -0.21 -32.35 3.92
C VAL A 191 -0.43 -33.72 3.28
N PRO A 192 0.51 -34.26 2.49
CA PRO A 192 0.37 -35.62 2.00
C PRO A 192 0.25 -36.54 3.22
N ALA A 193 -0.78 -37.38 3.23
CA ALA A 193 -0.95 -38.38 4.29
C ALA A 193 0.35 -39.18 4.39
N PRO A 194 0.84 -39.49 5.61
CA PRO A 194 1.98 -40.37 5.75
C PRO A 194 1.60 -41.70 5.07
N GLU A 195 2.37 -42.09 4.07
CA GLU A 195 2.29 -43.43 3.50
C GLU A 195 2.51 -44.42 4.66
N MET A 196 1.47 -45.20 4.97
CA MET A 196 1.52 -46.28 5.96
C MET A 196 2.14 -47.53 5.36
#